data_AF-A0A821THP0-F1
#
_entry.id   AF-A0A821THP0-F1
#
_cell.length_a   1.000
_cell.length_b   1.000
_cell.length_c   1.000
_cell.angle_alpha   90.00
_cell.angle_beta   90.00
_cell.angle_gamma   90.00
#
_symmetry.space_group_name_H-M   'P 1'
#
loop_
_entity.id
_entity.type
_entity.pdbx_description
1 polymer ?
#
loop_
_entity_poly.entity_id
_entity_poly.type
_entity_poly.pdbx_seq_one_letter_code
_entity_poly.pdbx_strand_id
1 'polypeptide(L)' 'GLRKSWESKVVNDLEDSYGQEWTYQQRKTLEYTCHTAFFVSIVIVQWADLIICKT' A
#
# COMPACT_ATOMS: atom_id res chain seq x y z
N GLY A 1 8.97 15.42 -4.46
CA GLY A 1 8.08 14.24 -4.33
C GLY A 1 7.99 13.83 -2.87
N LEU A 2 6.78 13.53 -2.38
CA LEU A 2 6.49 13.15 -1.00
C LEU A 2 7.28 11.94 -0.47
N ARG A 3 7.90 11.15 -1.37
CA ARG A 3 8.68 9.94 -1.03
C ARG A 3 9.82 10.21 -0.05
N LYS A 4 10.55 11.34 -0.19
CA LYS A 4 11.61 11.73 0.76
C LYS A 4 11.06 11.96 2.17
N SER A 5 9.90 12.59 2.30
CA SER A 5 9.22 12.80 3.58
C SER A 5 8.59 11.51 4.11
N TRP A 6 8.11 10.63 3.21
CA TRP A 6 7.57 9.30 3.52
C TRP A 6 8.62 8.35 4.10
N GLU A 7 9.83 8.34 3.54
CA GLU A 7 10.93 7.46 3.95
C GLU A 7 11.74 8.01 5.14
N SER A 8 11.62 9.30 5.46
CA SER A 8 12.30 9.91 6.60
C SER A 8 11.73 9.40 7.92
N LYS A 9 12.58 8.71 8.69
CA LYS A 9 12.30 8.25 10.07
C LYS A 9 12.18 9.39 11.08
N VAL A 10 12.64 10.58 10.73
CA VAL A 10 12.68 11.77 11.61
C VAL A 10 11.34 12.52 11.58
N VAL A 11 10.54 12.32 10.52
CA VAL A 11 9.23 12.95 10.36
C VAL A 11 8.17 12.02 10.95
N ASN A 12 7.60 12.35 12.10
CA ASN A 12 6.48 11.60 12.68
C ASN A 12 5.12 12.28 12.50
N ASP A 13 5.12 13.50 11.96
CA ASP A 13 3.94 14.36 11.85
C ASP A 13 3.59 14.58 10.37
N LEU A 14 3.58 13.49 9.59
CA LEU A 14 3.20 13.60 8.18
C LEU A 14 1.67 13.70 8.09
N GLU A 15 1.17 14.90 7.79
CA GLU A 15 -0.26 15.18 7.62
C GLU A 15 -0.79 14.52 6.33
N ASP A 16 -1.86 13.75 6.44
CA ASP A 16 -2.60 13.23 5.30
C ASP A 16 -3.64 14.24 4.76
N SER A 17 -4.29 13.92 3.64
CA SER A 17 -5.32 14.80 3.07
C SER A 17 -6.60 14.93 3.91
N TYR A 18 -6.69 14.17 5.01
CA TYR A 18 -7.80 14.20 5.98
C TYR A 18 -7.44 14.96 7.28
N GLY A 19 -6.24 15.55 7.35
CA GLY A 19 -5.76 16.29 8.53
C GLY A 19 -5.27 15.40 9.66
N GLN A 20 -4.98 14.12 9.39
CA GLN A 20 -4.50 13.14 10.36
C GLN A 20 -2.97 13.07 10.32
N GLU A 21 -2.33 13.05 11.49
CA GLU A 21 -0.89 12.88 11.61
C GLU A 21 -0.50 11.40 11.57
N TRP A 22 0.40 11.04 10.64
CA TRP A 22 0.87 9.67 10.48
C TRP A 22 2.31 9.49 10.95
N THR A 23 2.47 8.68 12.00
CA THR A 23 3.79 8.25 12.48
C THR A 23 4.52 7.40 11.43
N TYR A 24 5.86 7.34 11.52
CA TYR A 24 6.65 6.50 10.60
C TYR A 24 6.22 5.03 10.57
N GLN A 25 5.86 4.46 11.74
CA GLN A 25 5.43 3.05 11.81
C GLN A 25 4.09 2.81 11.10
N GLN A 26 3.11 3.68 11.31
CA GLN A 26 1.80 3.56 10.64
C GLN A 26 1.94 3.69 9.11
N ARG A 27 2.79 4.59 8.63
CA ARG A 27 3.11 4.73 7.20
C ARG A 27 3.73 3.46 6.63
N LYS A 28 4.64 2.82 7.37
CA LYS A 28 5.24 1.54 6.96
C LYS A 28 4.25 0.38 6.98
N THR A 29 3.35 0.32 7.95
CA THR A 29 2.25 -0.67 7.94
C THR A 29 1.36 -0.49 6.72
N LEU A 30 1.01 0.74 6.36
CA LEU A 30 0.20 1.01 5.17
C LEU A 30 0.91 0.58 3.87
N GLU A 31 2.21 0.84 3.77
CA GLU A 31 3.05 0.42 2.66
C GLU A 31 3.07 -1.11 2.51
N TYR A 32 3.24 -1.86 3.61
CA TYR A 32 3.19 -3.32 3.60
C TYR A 32 1.80 -3.87 3.24
N THR A 33 0.73 -3.23 3.73
CA THR A 33 -0.64 -3.58 3.37
C THR A 33 -0.87 -3.39 1.87
N CYS A 34 -0.37 -2.30 1.27
CA CYS A 34 -0.47 -2.06 -0.17
C CYS A 34 0.26 -3.15 -0.99
N HIS A 35 1.48 -3.53 -0.58
CA HIS A 35 2.20 -4.64 -1.23
C HIS A 35 1.42 -5.96 -1.17
N THR A 36 0.81 -6.27 -0.02
CA THR A 36 0.01 -7.47 0.15
C THR A 36 -1.26 -7.41 -0.71
N ALA A 37 -1.94 -6.27 -0.74
CA ALA A 37 -3.14 -6.05 -1.56
C ALA A 37 -2.85 -6.20 -3.06
N PHE A 38 -1.69 -5.71 -3.52
CA PHE A 38 -1.24 -5.89 -4.91
C PHE A 38 -0.95 -7.36 -5.23
N PHE A 39 -0.38 -8.12 -4.31
CA PHE A 39 -0.21 -9.55 -4.51
C PHE A 39 -1.56 -10.28 -4.59
N VAL A 40 -2.49 -9.97 -3.70
CA VAL A 40 -3.84 -10.57 -3.70
C VAL A 40 -4.59 -10.24 -4.98
N SER A 41 -4.49 -9.01 -5.50
CA SER A 41 -5.15 -8.65 -6.77
C SER A 41 -4.62 -9.47 -7.94
N ILE A 42 -3.31 -9.74 -7.99
CA ILE A 42 -2.72 -10.63 -8.99
C ILE A 42 -3.32 -12.04 -8.88
N VAL A 43 -3.45 -12.60 -7.68
CA VAL A 43 -4.04 -13.93 -7.48
C VAL A 43 -5.48 -13.99 -7.99
N ILE A 44 -6.28 -12.96 -7.71
CA ILE A 44 -7.68 -12.88 -8.17
C ILE A 44 -7.73 -12.84 -9.70
N VAL A 45 -6.88 -12.04 -10.35
CA VAL A 45 -6.80 -11.99 -11.81
C VAL A 45 -6.41 -13.34 -12.39
N GLN A 46 -5.44 -14.04 -11.79
CA GLN A 46 -5.07 -15.40 -12.24
C GLN A 46 -6.23 -16.40 -12.12
N TRP A 47 -7.05 -16.31 -11.07
CA TRP A 47 -8.23 -17.16 -10.94
C TRP A 47 -9.27 -16.84 -12.02
N ALA A 48 -9.46 -15.58 -12.36
CA ALA A 48 -10.33 -15.16 -13.46
C ALA A 48 -9.82 -15.69 -14.82
N ASP A 49 -8.51 -15.55 -15.09
CA ASP A 49 -7.86 -16.08 -16.29
C ASP A 49 -8.02 -17.61 -16.38
N LEU A 50 -7.82 -18.33 -15.27
CA LEU A 50 -8.00 -19.79 -15.20
C LEU A 50 -9.42 -20.22 -15.58
N ILE A 51 -10.44 -19.49 -15.11
CA ILE A 51 -11.86 -19.78 -15.42
C ILE A 51 -12.14 -19.53 -16.91
N ILE A 52 -11.61 -18.43 -17.46
CA ILE A 52 -11.80 -18.07 -18.87
C ILE A 52 -11.08 -19.08 -19.78
N CYS A 53 -9.82 -19.42 -19.52
CA CYS A 53 -9.08 -20.40 -20.32
C CYS A 53 -9.64 -21.83 -20.24
N LYS A 54 -10.44 -22.15 -19.21
CA LYS A 54 -11.10 -23.45 -19.08
C LYS A 54 -12.35 -23.56 -19.96
N THR A 55 -12.94 -22.42 -20.35
CA THR A 55 -14.14 -22.35 -21.19
C THR A 55 -13.73 -22.21 -22.65
#